data_AF-A0AAD9I717-F1
#
_entry.id   AF-A0AAD9I717-F1
#
_cell.length_a   1.000
_cell.length_b   1.000
_cell.length_c   1.000
_cell.angle_alpha   90.00
_cell.angle_beta   90.00
_cell.angle_gamma   90.00
#
_symmetry.space_group_name_H-M   'P 1'
#
loop_
_entity.id
_entity.type
_entity.pdbx_description
1 polymer ?
#
loop_
_entity_poly.entity_id
_entity_poly.type
_entity_poly.pdbx_seq_one_letter_code
_entity_poly.pdbx_strand_id
1 'polypeptide(L)'
;MAPVKSPEKDKYSVILPTFNERQNLPIITWLLNRTFTENDINWELVIVDDGSPDGTQEVAEQLVRAYAPHVKLQTRTGKLGLGTAYVHGLQFATGNFVLIMDADFSHHPKFIPQMIARQRADDVDIVTGTRYAGDGGVYGWDLKRKLTSKGANIFADTVLRPGVSDLTGSFRLYKRAVLEKLFESTDVRGFSMQMALAVTAKAKGYTIAEVPISFVDRVYGDSKLGGEEIVEPCETDLLLEYGFPSKGETRLQSFVAQEAFYSLIAARFLAFCTEAGDRDALRARLAEHVRSAGNRTPADEAAGPKSPTYMSPLPPPPLSPPPSAAPPPAPAAAPAPSYPAPRPPSAPGAPRPPPGTDIDTILGAVRKLREALVAAKRTDDFAAQVYLFAVRLGILAAHRATYYPSLLHLLRVLHPARNLTRLEHAEAAGYLVLDAACRAREPSLAEAFALRRQHGLGRRGGAGADQVHAVLRALVDHNWVLWRTVRDGVDGYKARLMASAEPRMRAHALKAFGRAYLSVSRAFLERQVMATWQDLRADYGLGWPLVDDKVIIRIIHARS
;
A
#
# COMPACT_ATOMS: atom_id res chain seq x y z
N MET A 1 33.07 -6.68 -54.68
CA MET A 1 32.55 -6.60 -53.30
C MET A 1 31.21 -5.90 -53.35
N ALA A 2 30.16 -6.45 -52.72
CA ALA A 2 28.93 -5.69 -52.50
C ALA A 2 29.22 -4.51 -51.56
N PRO A 3 28.53 -3.36 -51.70
CA PRO A 3 28.73 -2.25 -50.78
C PRO A 3 28.32 -2.68 -49.38
N VAL A 4 29.26 -2.57 -48.43
CA VAL A 4 28.95 -2.75 -47.00
C VAL A 4 27.98 -1.65 -46.63
N LYS A 5 26.72 -2.00 -46.37
CA LYS A 5 25.74 -1.06 -45.81
C LYS A 5 26.34 -0.50 -44.51
N SER A 6 26.58 0.81 -44.47
CA SER A 6 26.74 1.53 -43.21
C SER A 6 25.54 1.21 -42.31
N PRO A 7 25.72 0.98 -41.00
CA PRO A 7 24.64 0.61 -40.11
C PRO A 7 23.54 1.67 -40.16
N GLU A 8 22.32 1.24 -40.42
CA GLU A 8 21.15 2.10 -40.57
C GLU A 8 20.89 2.79 -39.22
N LYS A 9 20.90 4.13 -39.22
CA LYS A 9 20.91 4.92 -37.99
C LYS A 9 19.58 4.76 -37.23
N ASP A 10 19.66 4.28 -35.99
CA ASP A 10 18.50 4.07 -35.11
C ASP A 10 17.48 5.20 -35.20
N LYS A 11 16.22 4.84 -35.37
CA LYS A 11 15.10 5.78 -35.42
C LYS A 11 14.27 5.70 -34.14
N TYR A 12 14.01 6.84 -33.53
CA TYR A 12 13.29 6.98 -32.27
C TYR A 12 11.90 7.57 -32.50
N SER A 13 10.85 6.77 -32.30
CA SER A 13 9.46 7.24 -32.35
C SER A 13 9.02 7.73 -30.97
N VAL A 14 8.60 8.99 -30.85
CA VAL A 14 7.94 9.52 -29.65
C VAL A 14 6.44 9.36 -29.80
N ILE A 15 5.78 8.69 -28.86
CA ILE A 15 4.31 8.65 -28.78
C ILE A 15 3.88 9.65 -27.71
N LEU A 16 3.01 10.58 -28.11
CA LEU A 16 2.57 11.72 -27.32
C LEU A 16 1.03 11.79 -27.29
N PRO A 17 0.37 11.20 -26.27
CA PRO A 17 -1.06 11.32 -26.09
C PRO A 17 -1.47 12.74 -25.71
N THR A 18 -2.59 13.22 -26.25
CA THR A 18 -3.14 14.56 -25.96
C THR A 18 -4.63 14.50 -25.64
N PHE A 19 -5.03 15.24 -24.60
CA PHE A 19 -6.43 15.54 -24.31
C PHE A 19 -6.55 16.91 -23.62
N ASN A 20 -7.01 17.92 -24.36
CA ASN A 20 -6.99 19.33 -23.96
C ASN A 20 -5.57 19.88 -23.66
N GLU A 21 -4.67 19.72 -24.64
CA GLU A 21 -3.25 20.08 -24.54
C GLU A 21 -2.86 21.19 -25.56
N ARG A 22 -3.83 21.95 -26.08
CA ARG A 22 -3.68 22.92 -27.19
C ARG A 22 -2.54 23.93 -27.01
N GLN A 23 -2.32 24.38 -25.78
CA GLN A 23 -1.25 25.35 -25.46
C GLN A 23 0.14 24.69 -25.33
N ASN A 24 0.18 23.43 -24.86
CA ASN A 24 1.42 22.71 -24.59
C ASN A 24 2.01 22.12 -25.89
N LEU A 25 1.15 21.65 -26.79
CA LEU A 25 1.52 20.88 -27.98
C LEU A 25 2.53 21.57 -28.93
N PRO A 26 2.44 22.89 -29.24
CA PRO A 26 3.42 23.56 -30.09
C PRO A 26 4.82 23.63 -29.47
N ILE A 27 4.88 23.93 -28.16
CA ILE A 27 6.14 24.15 -27.44
C ILE A 27 6.84 22.80 -27.21
N ILE A 28 6.10 21.74 -26.84
CA ILE A 28 6.71 20.41 -26.66
C ILE A 28 7.21 19.83 -27.99
N THR A 29 6.47 20.04 -29.08
CA THR A 29 6.91 19.64 -30.44
C THR A 29 8.18 20.38 -30.86
N TRP A 30 8.25 21.70 -30.60
CA TRP A 30 9.47 22.49 -30.86
C TRP A 30 10.66 22.02 -30.01
N LEU A 31 10.46 21.75 -28.71
CA LEU A 31 11.50 21.23 -27.81
C LEU A 31 12.01 19.85 -28.27
N LEU A 32 11.12 18.97 -28.73
CA LEU A 32 11.48 17.66 -29.28
C LEU A 32 12.30 17.82 -30.56
N ASN A 33 11.79 18.55 -31.55
CA ASN A 33 12.50 18.83 -32.81
C ASN A 33 13.89 19.41 -32.56
N ARG A 34 13.98 20.42 -31.68
CA ARG A 34 15.24 21.05 -31.29
C ARG A 34 16.20 20.04 -30.67
N THR A 35 15.75 19.26 -29.68
CA THR A 35 16.58 18.28 -28.98
C THR A 35 17.12 17.22 -29.95
N PHE A 36 16.28 16.66 -30.83
CA PHE A 36 16.71 15.64 -31.77
C PHE A 36 17.63 16.19 -32.86
N THR A 37 17.37 17.41 -33.37
CA THR A 37 18.22 18.06 -34.38
C THR A 37 19.59 18.45 -33.81
N GLU A 38 19.64 19.06 -32.63
CA GLU A 38 20.90 19.46 -31.97
C GLU A 38 21.81 18.25 -31.63
N ASN A 39 21.24 17.05 -31.48
CA ASN A 39 21.97 15.83 -31.17
C ASN A 39 22.13 14.87 -32.37
N ASP A 40 21.71 15.28 -33.57
CA ASP A 40 21.74 14.47 -34.81
C ASP A 40 21.12 13.07 -34.63
N ILE A 41 19.90 13.04 -34.07
CA ILE A 41 19.12 11.82 -33.82
C ILE A 41 18.01 11.70 -34.87
N ASN A 42 17.88 10.52 -35.51
CA ASN A 42 16.77 10.21 -36.41
C ASN A 42 15.49 9.94 -35.59
N TRP A 43 14.41 10.67 -35.84
CA TRP A 43 13.24 10.70 -34.98
C TRP A 43 11.92 10.79 -35.74
N GLU A 44 10.82 10.55 -35.03
CA GLU A 44 9.48 11.00 -35.40
C GLU A 44 8.61 11.20 -34.15
N LEU A 45 7.51 11.93 -34.29
CA LEU A 45 6.52 12.17 -33.25
C LEU A 45 5.15 11.73 -33.74
N VAL A 46 4.50 10.85 -32.98
CA VAL A 46 3.13 10.38 -33.18
C VAL A 46 2.27 11.02 -32.09
N ILE A 47 1.58 12.10 -32.46
CA ILE A 47 0.57 12.75 -31.62
C ILE A 47 -0.69 11.90 -31.66
N VAL A 48 -1.22 11.50 -30.51
CA VAL A 48 -2.45 10.71 -30.40
C VAL A 48 -3.51 11.51 -29.65
N ASP A 49 -4.46 12.10 -30.36
CA ASP A 49 -5.47 12.97 -29.76
C ASP A 49 -6.78 12.22 -29.45
N ASP A 50 -7.23 12.34 -28.20
CA ASP A 50 -8.41 11.66 -27.65
C ASP A 50 -9.72 12.45 -27.85
N GLY A 51 -9.86 13.12 -29.01
CA GLY A 51 -11.03 13.92 -29.36
C GLY A 51 -11.16 15.19 -28.53
N SER A 52 -10.07 15.97 -28.45
CA SER A 52 -9.97 17.16 -27.60
C SER A 52 -10.95 18.28 -27.99
N PRO A 53 -11.90 18.69 -27.13
CA PRO A 53 -12.87 19.75 -27.43
C PRO A 53 -12.29 21.18 -27.35
N ASP A 54 -11.09 21.38 -26.80
CA ASP A 54 -10.43 22.69 -26.74
C ASP A 54 -9.79 23.14 -28.07
N GLY A 55 -9.81 22.28 -29.08
CA GLY A 55 -9.13 22.48 -30.36
C GLY A 55 -7.64 22.11 -30.35
N THR A 56 -7.24 21.10 -29.59
CA THR A 56 -5.89 20.52 -29.70
C THR A 56 -5.65 19.93 -31.09
N GLN A 57 -6.67 19.36 -31.74
CA GLN A 57 -6.55 18.71 -33.05
C GLN A 57 -6.10 19.69 -34.16
N GLU A 58 -6.69 20.88 -34.29
CA GLU A 58 -6.30 21.81 -35.36
C GLU A 58 -4.88 22.34 -35.18
N VAL A 59 -4.41 22.42 -33.93
CA VAL A 59 -3.01 22.74 -33.61
C VAL A 59 -2.10 21.57 -33.99
N ALA A 60 -2.49 20.32 -33.71
CA ALA A 60 -1.75 19.15 -34.13
C ALA A 60 -1.62 19.04 -35.67
N GLU A 61 -2.69 19.35 -36.41
CA GLU A 61 -2.66 19.40 -37.88
C GLU A 61 -1.72 20.49 -38.42
N GLN A 62 -1.65 21.65 -37.77
CA GLN A 62 -0.68 22.69 -38.12
C GLN A 62 0.75 22.22 -37.89
N LEU A 63 1.01 21.49 -36.80
CA LEU A 63 2.33 20.95 -36.46
C LEU A 63 2.76 19.83 -37.43
N VAL A 64 1.83 18.97 -37.87
CA VAL A 64 2.09 17.99 -38.94
C VAL A 64 2.57 18.69 -40.22
N ARG A 65 1.93 19.80 -40.62
CA ARG A 65 2.34 20.58 -41.81
C ARG A 65 3.69 21.27 -41.61
N ALA A 66 3.95 21.81 -40.41
CA ALA A 66 5.17 22.57 -40.11
C ALA A 66 6.43 21.69 -39.96
N TYR A 67 6.29 20.45 -39.50
CA TYR A 67 7.40 19.55 -39.20
C TYR A 67 7.42 18.27 -40.06
N ALA A 68 6.70 18.25 -41.19
CA ALA A 68 6.69 17.11 -42.11
C ALA A 68 8.13 16.75 -42.58
N PRO A 69 8.50 15.46 -42.66
CA PRO A 69 7.69 14.26 -42.41
C PRO A 69 7.75 13.72 -40.96
N HIS A 70 8.38 14.46 -40.02
CA HIS A 70 8.69 13.95 -38.68
C HIS A 70 7.48 13.87 -37.75
N VAL A 71 6.48 14.74 -37.91
CA VAL A 71 5.29 14.78 -37.04
C VAL A 71 4.08 14.17 -37.75
N LYS A 72 3.39 13.27 -37.04
CA LYS A 72 2.16 12.58 -37.44
C LYS A 72 1.07 12.82 -36.40
N LEU A 73 -0.17 12.93 -36.85
CA LEU A 73 -1.36 12.98 -35.99
C LEU A 73 -2.19 11.72 -36.19
N GLN A 74 -2.71 11.18 -35.09
CA GLN A 74 -3.67 10.08 -35.04
C GLN A 74 -4.82 10.47 -34.11
N THR A 75 -6.00 10.67 -34.67
CA THR A 75 -7.21 11.11 -33.94
C THR A 75 -8.06 9.91 -33.53
N ARG A 76 -8.62 9.94 -32.33
CA ARG A 76 -9.58 8.96 -31.80
C ARG A 76 -10.95 9.61 -31.57
N THR A 77 -11.99 8.78 -31.52
CA THR A 77 -13.39 9.23 -31.40
C THR A 77 -13.78 9.74 -30.01
N GLY A 78 -12.86 9.73 -29.04
CA GLY A 78 -13.06 10.26 -27.69
C GLY A 78 -11.98 9.80 -26.71
N LYS A 79 -12.17 10.13 -25.43
CA LYS A 79 -11.24 9.80 -24.34
C LYS A 79 -11.36 8.33 -23.94
N LEU A 80 -10.65 7.45 -24.64
CA LEU A 80 -10.65 5.99 -24.39
C LEU A 80 -9.51 5.53 -23.45
N GLY A 81 -8.89 6.46 -22.73
CA GLY A 81 -7.88 6.20 -21.71
C GLY A 81 -6.43 6.22 -22.22
N LEU A 82 -5.52 6.61 -21.31
CA LEU A 82 -4.11 6.89 -21.62
C LEU A 82 -3.37 5.66 -22.19
N GLY A 83 -3.60 4.45 -21.65
CA GLY A 83 -2.89 3.26 -22.12
C GLY A 83 -3.36 2.78 -23.48
N THR A 84 -4.64 2.95 -23.83
CA THR A 84 -5.12 2.64 -25.18
C THR A 84 -4.56 3.62 -26.21
N ALA A 85 -4.33 4.89 -25.84
CA ALA A 85 -3.69 5.87 -26.72
C ALA A 85 -2.24 5.49 -27.07
N TYR A 86 -1.46 4.99 -26.10
CA TYR A 86 -0.11 4.47 -26.36
C TYR A 86 -0.11 3.23 -27.26
N VAL A 87 -1.05 2.30 -27.08
CA VAL A 87 -1.20 1.12 -27.96
C VAL A 87 -1.56 1.55 -29.39
N HIS A 88 -2.46 2.51 -29.55
CA HIS A 88 -2.83 3.07 -30.86
C HIS A 88 -1.63 3.75 -31.53
N GLY A 89 -0.92 4.64 -30.82
CA GLY A 89 0.26 5.33 -31.34
C GLY A 89 1.38 4.39 -31.81
N LEU A 90 1.56 3.25 -31.14
CA LEU A 90 2.56 2.25 -31.49
C LEU A 90 2.33 1.62 -32.87
N GLN A 91 1.08 1.53 -33.33
CA GLN A 91 0.74 1.01 -34.65
C GLN A 91 1.26 1.91 -35.79
N PHE A 92 1.46 3.21 -35.52
CA PHE A 92 1.93 4.22 -36.48
C PHE A 92 3.39 4.63 -36.28
N ALA A 93 4.02 4.16 -35.19
CA ALA A 93 5.44 4.24 -34.97
C ALA A 93 6.19 3.36 -35.97
N THR A 94 7.36 3.82 -36.41
CA THR A 94 8.24 3.17 -37.41
C THR A 94 9.68 3.05 -36.92
N GLY A 95 10.04 3.69 -35.81
CA GLY A 95 11.34 3.56 -35.18
C GLY A 95 11.59 2.19 -34.57
N ASN A 96 12.86 1.78 -34.49
CA ASN A 96 13.27 0.57 -33.76
C ASN A 96 13.26 0.80 -32.23
N PHE A 97 13.25 2.07 -31.80
CA PHE A 97 13.02 2.47 -30.42
C PHE A 97 11.78 3.34 -30.29
N VAL A 98 11.07 3.20 -29.18
CA VAL A 98 9.84 3.94 -28.87
C VAL A 98 9.97 4.62 -27.53
N LEU A 99 9.80 5.94 -27.52
CA LEU A 99 9.71 6.77 -26.32
C LEU A 99 8.24 7.07 -26.04
N ILE A 100 7.81 6.80 -24.81
CA ILE A 100 6.49 7.18 -24.29
C ILE A 100 6.68 8.38 -23.36
N MET A 101 5.89 9.44 -23.55
CA MET A 101 5.93 10.63 -22.71
C MET A 101 4.62 11.41 -22.71
N ASP A 102 4.39 12.18 -21.64
CA ASP A 102 3.24 13.08 -21.49
C ASP A 102 3.54 14.47 -22.10
N ALA A 103 2.51 15.19 -22.56
CA ALA A 103 2.63 16.48 -23.26
C ALA A 103 2.80 17.73 -22.37
N ASP A 104 2.60 17.59 -21.05
CA ASP A 104 2.38 18.69 -20.10
C ASP A 104 3.66 19.32 -19.49
N PHE A 105 4.82 19.13 -20.15
CA PHE A 105 6.18 19.48 -19.70
C PHE A 105 6.72 18.79 -18.45
N SER A 106 5.96 17.88 -17.82
CA SER A 106 6.48 17.00 -16.76
C SER A 106 7.77 16.26 -17.17
N HIS A 107 7.87 15.95 -18.46
CA HIS A 107 8.93 15.17 -19.08
C HIS A 107 9.70 16.03 -20.09
N HIS A 108 10.82 16.63 -19.65
CA HIS A 108 11.57 17.57 -20.47
C HIS A 108 12.45 16.84 -21.53
N PRO A 109 12.31 17.12 -22.85
CA PRO A 109 13.05 16.44 -23.91
C PRO A 109 14.57 16.37 -23.76
N LYS A 110 15.22 17.36 -23.15
CA LYS A 110 16.67 17.38 -22.82
C LYS A 110 17.26 16.09 -22.23
N PHE A 111 16.45 15.22 -21.61
CA PHE A 111 16.90 13.94 -21.05
C PHE A 111 16.97 12.80 -22.07
N ILE A 112 16.31 12.93 -23.23
CA ILE A 112 16.25 11.90 -24.28
C ILE A 112 17.65 11.50 -24.78
N PRO A 113 18.61 12.41 -25.05
CA PRO A 113 19.97 12.03 -25.43
C PRO A 113 20.68 11.18 -24.37
N GLN A 114 20.46 11.47 -23.08
CA GLN A 114 21.03 10.69 -21.97
C GLN A 114 20.38 9.31 -21.86
N MET A 115 19.06 9.21 -22.07
CA MET A 115 18.36 7.92 -22.11
C MET A 115 18.82 7.05 -23.28
N ILE A 116 19.04 7.65 -24.45
CA ILE A 116 19.59 6.96 -25.63
C ILE A 116 21.04 6.51 -25.39
N ALA A 117 21.88 7.38 -24.80
CA ALA A 117 23.25 7.01 -24.43
C ALA A 117 23.28 5.86 -23.41
N ARG A 118 22.39 5.90 -22.41
CA ARG A 118 22.25 4.83 -21.40
C ARG A 118 21.77 3.52 -22.02
N GLN A 119 20.81 3.58 -22.95
CA GLN A 119 20.32 2.42 -23.69
C GLN A 119 21.47 1.77 -24.47
N ARG A 120 22.21 2.57 -25.25
CA ARG A 120 23.30 2.08 -26.12
C ARG A 120 24.50 1.55 -25.34
N ALA A 121 24.82 2.13 -24.17
CA ALA A 121 25.97 1.73 -23.38
C ALA A 121 25.84 0.30 -22.79
N ASP A 122 24.63 -0.07 -22.37
CA ASP A 122 24.36 -1.34 -21.67
C ASP A 122 23.50 -2.33 -22.51
N ASP A 123 23.15 -1.95 -23.74
CA ASP A 123 22.14 -2.60 -24.62
C ASP A 123 20.83 -2.99 -23.92
N VAL A 124 20.36 -2.16 -22.97
CA VAL A 124 19.16 -2.49 -22.21
C VAL A 124 17.88 -2.39 -23.04
N ASP A 125 16.89 -3.18 -22.63
CA ASP A 125 15.58 -3.28 -23.27
C ASP A 125 14.71 -2.04 -23.00
N ILE A 126 14.83 -1.48 -21.80
CA ILE A 126 14.06 -0.34 -21.30
C ILE A 126 14.98 0.62 -20.56
N VAL A 127 14.83 1.92 -20.83
CA VAL A 127 15.38 2.99 -19.99
C VAL A 127 14.25 3.84 -19.45
N THR A 128 14.13 3.97 -18.13
CA THR A 128 13.16 4.86 -17.49
C THR A 128 13.82 6.13 -16.99
N GLY A 129 13.14 7.26 -17.16
CA GLY A 129 13.41 8.42 -16.33
C GLY A 129 12.99 8.11 -14.89
N THR A 130 13.82 8.47 -13.91
CA THR A 130 13.49 8.37 -12.48
C THR A 130 13.61 9.70 -11.78
N ARG A 131 12.63 9.99 -10.92
CA ARG A 131 12.63 11.13 -10.00
C ARG A 131 13.35 10.84 -8.68
N TYR A 132 13.80 9.61 -8.45
CA TYR A 132 14.14 9.10 -7.11
C TYR A 132 15.53 8.47 -6.96
N ALA A 133 16.25 8.18 -8.06
CA ALA A 133 17.65 7.73 -8.03
C ALA A 133 18.61 8.81 -8.54
N GLY A 134 19.87 8.75 -8.11
CA GLY A 134 20.92 9.71 -8.48
C GLY A 134 20.54 11.16 -8.16
N ASP A 135 20.92 12.09 -9.04
CA ASP A 135 20.56 13.51 -8.97
C ASP A 135 19.14 13.81 -9.49
N GLY A 136 18.28 12.79 -9.58
CA GLY A 136 16.88 12.92 -9.97
C GLY A 136 16.10 13.75 -8.95
N GLY A 137 15.09 14.49 -9.41
CA GLY A 137 14.35 15.38 -8.52
C GLY A 137 13.05 15.91 -9.11
N VAL A 138 12.24 16.49 -8.23
CA VAL A 138 10.96 17.10 -8.59
C VAL A 138 10.94 18.56 -8.14
N TYR A 139 10.58 19.45 -9.06
CA TYR A 139 10.55 20.90 -8.88
C TYR A 139 9.12 21.42 -9.13
N GLY A 140 8.70 22.46 -8.40
CA GLY A 140 7.31 22.95 -8.43
C GLY A 140 6.33 22.23 -7.50
N TRP A 141 6.50 20.92 -7.25
CA TRP A 141 5.63 20.20 -6.31
C TRP A 141 5.78 20.66 -4.85
N ASP A 142 4.64 20.83 -4.17
CA ASP A 142 4.53 20.82 -2.71
C ASP A 142 5.23 19.56 -2.13
N LEU A 143 5.91 19.75 -1.00
CA LEU A 143 6.48 18.70 -0.16
C LEU A 143 5.46 17.57 0.11
N LYS A 144 4.17 17.90 0.24
CA LYS A 144 3.06 16.96 0.38
C LYS A 144 2.96 16.01 -0.82
N ARG A 145 2.94 16.53 -2.06
CA ARG A 145 2.88 15.75 -3.31
C ARG A 145 4.15 14.91 -3.52
N LYS A 146 5.32 15.46 -3.15
CA LYS A 146 6.61 14.74 -3.14
C LYS A 146 6.60 13.53 -2.21
N LEU A 147 6.09 13.68 -0.98
CA LEU A 147 5.97 12.56 -0.06
C LEU A 147 4.94 11.51 -0.51
N THR A 148 3.79 11.92 -1.06
CA THR A 148 2.77 10.98 -1.54
C THR A 148 3.28 10.11 -2.70
N SER A 149 3.91 10.70 -3.71
CA SER A 149 4.44 9.93 -4.85
C SER A 149 5.67 9.10 -4.46
N LYS A 150 6.56 9.61 -3.60
CA LYS A 150 7.67 8.82 -3.06
C LYS A 150 7.16 7.67 -2.18
N GLY A 151 6.09 7.87 -1.43
CA GLY A 151 5.41 6.82 -0.67
C GLY A 151 4.75 5.76 -1.56
N ALA A 152 4.10 6.17 -2.66
CA ALA A 152 3.50 5.26 -3.63
C ALA A 152 4.57 4.43 -4.39
N ASN A 153 5.68 5.05 -4.80
CA ASN A 153 6.78 4.33 -5.46
C ASN A 153 7.56 3.44 -4.48
N ILE A 154 7.84 3.87 -3.24
CA ILE A 154 8.40 3.00 -2.20
C ILE A 154 7.45 1.83 -1.92
N PHE A 155 6.15 2.06 -1.81
CA PHE A 155 5.18 0.99 -1.61
C PHE A 155 5.17 0.02 -2.80
N ALA A 156 5.11 0.52 -4.03
CA ALA A 156 5.12 -0.28 -5.24
C ALA A 156 6.44 -1.07 -5.40
N ASP A 157 7.60 -0.49 -5.15
CA ASP A 157 8.90 -1.20 -5.20
C ASP A 157 9.04 -2.24 -4.07
N THR A 158 8.61 -1.90 -2.84
CA THR A 158 8.64 -2.82 -1.70
C THR A 158 7.57 -3.93 -1.79
N VAL A 159 6.58 -3.82 -2.68
CA VAL A 159 5.51 -4.81 -2.88
C VAL A 159 5.69 -5.61 -4.18
N LEU A 160 6.10 -5.00 -5.29
CA LEU A 160 6.21 -5.62 -6.62
C LEU A 160 7.66 -5.96 -7.01
N ARG A 161 8.66 -5.41 -6.32
CA ARG A 161 10.11 -5.67 -6.50
C ARG A 161 10.62 -5.73 -7.96
N PRO A 162 10.28 -4.77 -8.83
CA PRO A 162 10.79 -4.76 -10.20
C PRO A 162 12.29 -4.43 -10.29
N GLY A 163 12.86 -3.84 -9.23
CA GLY A 163 14.23 -3.32 -9.24
C GLY A 163 14.34 -2.02 -10.03
N VAL A 164 13.32 -1.15 -9.91
CA VAL A 164 13.17 0.12 -10.60
C VAL A 164 12.60 1.13 -9.59
N SER A 165 13.30 2.25 -9.39
CA SER A 165 12.95 3.24 -8.36
C SER A 165 11.72 4.09 -8.68
N ASP A 166 11.31 4.20 -9.95
CA ASP A 166 10.15 4.97 -10.38
C ASP A 166 9.15 4.14 -11.22
N LEU A 167 8.19 3.54 -10.54
CA LEU A 167 7.17 2.70 -11.15
C LEU A 167 6.01 3.47 -11.78
N THR A 168 5.84 4.74 -11.40
CA THR A 168 4.72 5.59 -11.83
C THR A 168 5.12 6.63 -12.88
N GLY A 169 6.41 6.84 -13.15
CA GLY A 169 6.86 7.65 -14.28
C GLY A 169 6.52 7.00 -15.62
N SER A 170 5.85 7.76 -16.51
CA SER A 170 5.56 7.32 -17.88
C SER A 170 6.73 7.50 -18.84
N PHE A 171 7.69 8.37 -18.51
CA PHE A 171 8.83 8.72 -19.39
C PHE A 171 9.83 7.59 -19.56
N ARG A 172 9.61 6.79 -20.61
CA ARG A 172 10.33 5.54 -20.84
C ARG A 172 10.66 5.33 -22.31
N LEU A 173 11.90 4.93 -22.55
CA LEU A 173 12.43 4.49 -23.83
C LEU A 173 12.44 2.96 -23.85
N TYR A 174 11.87 2.35 -24.87
CA TYR A 174 11.79 0.91 -25.07
C TYR A 174 12.42 0.51 -26.41
N LYS A 175 13.05 -0.66 -26.48
CA LYS A 175 13.17 -1.40 -27.74
C LYS A 175 11.75 -1.70 -28.26
N ARG A 176 11.43 -1.40 -29.52
CA ARG A 176 10.07 -1.54 -30.08
C ARG A 176 9.46 -2.92 -29.82
N ALA A 177 10.19 -3.97 -30.19
CA ALA A 177 9.74 -5.37 -30.05
C ALA A 177 9.52 -5.82 -28.60
N VAL A 178 10.08 -5.08 -27.62
CA VAL A 178 9.82 -5.31 -26.20
C VAL A 178 8.48 -4.67 -25.83
N LEU A 179 8.25 -3.42 -26.21
CA LEU A 179 6.99 -2.71 -25.94
C LEU A 179 5.77 -3.40 -26.57
N GLU A 180 5.90 -3.88 -27.82
CA GLU A 180 4.86 -4.68 -28.50
C GLU A 180 4.48 -5.92 -27.66
N LYS A 181 5.46 -6.76 -27.29
CA LYS A 181 5.25 -7.94 -26.42
C LYS A 181 4.69 -7.60 -25.04
N LEU A 182 5.02 -6.43 -24.49
CA LEU A 182 4.46 -6.00 -23.20
C LEU A 182 2.99 -5.62 -23.32
N PHE A 183 2.58 -4.93 -24.39
CA PHE A 183 1.17 -4.61 -24.64
C PHE A 183 0.30 -5.81 -25.03
N GLU A 184 0.88 -6.83 -25.67
CA GLU A 184 0.23 -8.13 -25.90
C GLU A 184 -0.03 -8.90 -24.58
N SER A 185 0.86 -8.74 -23.60
CA SER A 185 0.82 -9.48 -22.33
C SER A 185 0.24 -8.69 -21.15
N THR A 186 -0.20 -7.46 -21.37
CA THR A 186 -0.75 -6.58 -20.32
C THR A 186 -2.12 -6.09 -20.74
N ASP A 187 -3.16 -6.55 -20.05
CA ASP A 187 -4.55 -6.15 -20.32
C ASP A 187 -4.96 -4.84 -19.63
N VAL A 188 -4.10 -4.33 -18.74
CA VAL A 188 -4.31 -3.05 -18.03
C VAL A 188 -4.09 -1.88 -18.99
N ARG A 189 -5.15 -1.13 -19.29
CA ARG A 189 -5.11 0.05 -20.20
C ARG A 189 -5.32 1.41 -19.51
N GLY A 190 -5.69 1.45 -18.23
CA GLY A 190 -5.82 2.68 -17.43
C GLY A 190 -4.50 3.23 -16.89
N PHE A 191 -4.54 4.18 -15.94
CA PHE A 191 -3.35 4.83 -15.35
C PHE A 191 -2.31 3.86 -14.76
N SER A 192 -2.77 2.74 -14.18
CA SER A 192 -1.90 1.68 -13.63
C SER A 192 -1.10 0.92 -14.68
N MET A 193 -1.34 1.14 -15.98
CA MET A 193 -0.63 0.52 -17.10
C MET A 193 0.90 0.71 -17.00
N GLN A 194 1.38 1.90 -16.60
CA GLN A 194 2.84 2.12 -16.47
C GLN A 194 3.48 1.23 -15.39
N MET A 195 2.77 0.98 -14.29
CA MET A 195 3.23 0.05 -13.26
C MET A 195 3.18 -1.39 -13.77
N ALA A 196 2.10 -1.76 -14.47
CA ALA A 196 1.94 -3.08 -15.07
C ALA A 196 3.04 -3.39 -16.10
N LEU A 197 3.36 -2.46 -17.03
CA LEU A 197 4.45 -2.64 -18.00
C LEU A 197 5.80 -2.92 -17.33
N ALA A 198 6.16 -2.18 -16.27
CA ALA A 198 7.43 -2.36 -15.58
C ALA A 198 7.51 -3.71 -14.83
N VAL A 199 6.41 -4.13 -14.20
CA VAL A 199 6.32 -5.42 -13.50
C VAL A 199 6.32 -6.58 -14.50
N THR A 200 5.50 -6.52 -15.55
CA THR A 200 5.48 -7.52 -16.62
C THR A 200 6.83 -7.62 -17.33
N ALA A 201 7.52 -6.49 -17.53
CA ALA A 201 8.85 -6.49 -18.12
C ALA A 201 9.86 -7.23 -17.26
N LYS A 202 9.87 -6.97 -15.94
CA LYS A 202 10.74 -7.71 -15.02
C LYS A 202 10.39 -9.19 -14.95
N ALA A 203 9.11 -9.53 -14.90
CA ALA A 203 8.63 -10.91 -14.87
C ALA A 203 9.00 -11.71 -16.14
N LYS A 204 9.10 -11.03 -17.30
CA LYS A 204 9.60 -11.60 -18.56
C LYS A 204 11.13 -11.60 -18.69
N GLY A 205 11.86 -11.12 -17.68
CA GLY A 205 13.32 -11.10 -17.66
C GLY A 205 13.98 -9.96 -18.46
N TYR A 206 13.22 -8.95 -18.91
CA TYR A 206 13.80 -7.81 -19.61
C TYR A 206 14.67 -6.93 -18.69
N THR A 207 15.66 -6.30 -19.30
CA THR A 207 16.60 -5.40 -18.64
C THR A 207 16.04 -3.97 -18.58
N ILE A 208 16.16 -3.34 -17.40
CA ILE A 208 15.68 -1.98 -17.15
C ILE A 208 16.82 -1.17 -16.54
N ALA A 209 17.21 -0.07 -17.17
CA ALA A 209 18.09 0.94 -16.58
C ALA A 209 17.33 2.21 -16.23
N GLU A 210 17.90 3.02 -15.35
CA GLU A 210 17.33 4.29 -14.92
C GLU A 210 18.24 5.46 -15.30
N VAL A 211 17.64 6.61 -15.66
CA VAL A 211 18.31 7.89 -15.84
C VAL A 211 17.67 8.92 -14.91
N PRO A 212 18.44 9.65 -14.08
CA PRO A 212 17.91 10.70 -13.21
C PRO A 212 17.29 11.82 -14.05
N ILE A 213 16.04 12.19 -13.77
CA ILE A 213 15.34 13.31 -14.44
C ILE A 213 14.88 14.37 -13.44
N SER A 214 14.79 15.61 -13.93
CA SER A 214 14.14 16.73 -13.26
C SER A 214 12.69 16.85 -13.75
N PHE A 215 11.74 16.38 -12.96
CA PHE A 215 10.30 16.52 -13.22
C PHE A 215 9.84 17.91 -12.74
N VAL A 216 9.11 18.64 -13.57
CA VAL A 216 8.59 19.99 -13.27
C VAL A 216 7.06 19.92 -13.26
N ASP A 217 6.39 20.70 -12.40
CA ASP A 217 4.93 20.77 -12.41
C ASP A 217 4.39 21.44 -13.69
N ARG A 218 3.12 21.17 -14.03
CA ARG A 218 2.47 21.66 -15.26
C ARG A 218 2.57 23.19 -15.37
N VAL A 219 2.97 23.68 -16.54
CA VAL A 219 3.04 25.12 -16.82
C VAL A 219 1.68 25.68 -17.26
N TYR A 220 0.89 24.90 -18.01
CA TYR A 220 -0.45 25.27 -18.46
C TYR A 220 -1.43 24.08 -18.36
N GLY A 221 -2.69 24.39 -18.03
CA GLY A 221 -3.82 23.44 -18.00
C GLY A 221 -4.03 22.73 -16.65
N ASP A 222 -5.30 22.45 -16.32
CA ASP A 222 -5.67 21.71 -15.11
C ASP A 222 -5.23 20.24 -15.16
N SER A 223 -5.16 19.59 -13.99
CA SER A 223 -5.02 18.13 -13.91
C SER A 223 -6.23 17.45 -14.55
N LYS A 224 -6.04 16.84 -15.72
CA LYS A 224 -7.09 16.08 -16.43
C LYS A 224 -7.26 14.64 -15.90
N LEU A 225 -6.45 14.27 -14.90
CA LEU A 225 -6.62 13.10 -14.04
C LEU A 225 -7.56 13.47 -12.90
N GLY A 226 -8.83 13.11 -13.03
CA GLY A 226 -9.84 13.24 -11.98
C GLY A 226 -9.82 12.05 -11.02
N GLY A 227 -10.31 12.23 -9.78
CA GLY A 227 -10.43 11.13 -8.82
C GLY A 227 -11.35 9.99 -9.28
N GLU A 228 -12.23 10.27 -10.25
CA GLU A 228 -13.13 9.29 -10.88
C GLU A 228 -12.39 8.33 -11.84
N GLU A 229 -11.26 8.74 -12.43
CA GLU A 229 -10.44 7.86 -13.30
C GLU A 229 -9.64 6.81 -12.51
N ILE A 230 -9.70 6.86 -11.18
CA ILE A 230 -9.21 5.78 -10.29
C ILE A 230 -10.21 4.62 -10.27
N VAL A 231 -11.43 4.80 -10.82
CA VAL A 231 -12.53 3.83 -10.83
C VAL A 231 -13.16 3.73 -12.23
N GLU A 232 -12.46 3.11 -13.19
CA GLU A 232 -13.11 2.65 -14.42
C GLU A 232 -14.14 1.54 -14.08
N PRO A 233 -15.41 1.64 -14.55
CA PRO A 233 -16.38 0.58 -14.37
C PRO A 233 -16.06 -0.59 -15.31
N CYS A 234 -15.65 -1.73 -14.76
CA CYS A 234 -15.76 -2.99 -15.47
C CYS A 234 -17.24 -3.38 -15.50
N GLU A 235 -17.85 -3.48 -16.68
CA GLU A 235 -19.27 -3.81 -16.83
C GLU A 235 -19.58 -5.22 -16.31
N THR A 236 -20.12 -5.25 -15.10
CA THR A 236 -21.01 -6.27 -14.51
C THR A 236 -20.72 -7.74 -14.81
N ASP A 237 -19.96 -8.39 -13.92
CA ASP A 237 -20.64 -9.26 -12.93
C ASP A 237 -19.85 -9.45 -11.63
N LEU A 238 -20.58 -9.65 -10.53
CA LEU A 238 -20.08 -10.05 -9.22
C LEU A 238 -21.09 -11.01 -8.54
N LEU A 239 -21.44 -10.83 -7.25
CA LEU A 239 -21.93 -11.95 -6.42
C LEU A 239 -22.97 -11.62 -5.30
N LEU A 240 -24.00 -10.78 -5.35
CA LEU A 240 -24.44 -9.66 -6.20
C LEU A 240 -24.72 -8.46 -5.25
N GLU A 241 -24.14 -7.30 -5.57
CA GLU A 241 -23.74 -6.19 -4.67
C GLU A 241 -23.23 -6.42 -3.22
N TYR A 242 -22.60 -7.49 -2.76
CA TYR A 242 -22.11 -8.72 -3.36
C TYR A 242 -22.48 -9.87 -2.39
N GLY A 243 -23.80 -9.98 -2.16
CA GLY A 243 -24.42 -10.62 -1.00
C GLY A 243 -24.85 -12.08 -1.15
N PHE A 244 -23.90 -12.98 -1.41
CA PHE A 244 -24.11 -14.43 -1.22
C PHE A 244 -23.37 -15.00 0.00
N PRO A 245 -23.90 -16.06 0.66
CA PRO A 245 -23.33 -16.59 1.90
C PRO A 245 -22.03 -17.37 1.70
N SER A 246 -21.31 -17.64 2.79
CA SER A 246 -20.14 -18.52 2.74
C SER A 246 -20.55 -19.97 2.41
N LYS A 247 -20.13 -20.46 1.24
CA LYS A 247 -19.53 -21.80 0.97
C LYS A 247 -19.64 -22.12 -0.53
N GLY A 248 -18.54 -22.55 -1.14
CA GLY A 248 -18.60 -23.43 -2.33
C GLY A 248 -18.23 -22.85 -3.71
N GLU A 249 -17.73 -21.63 -3.85
CA GLU A 249 -17.23 -21.16 -5.15
C GLU A 249 -15.76 -21.49 -5.40
N THR A 250 -15.52 -22.25 -6.47
CA THR A 250 -14.19 -22.61 -6.98
C THR A 250 -13.56 -21.54 -7.88
N ARG A 251 -14.28 -20.45 -8.23
CA ARG A 251 -13.81 -19.40 -9.17
C ARG A 251 -12.44 -18.80 -8.77
N LEU A 252 -12.19 -18.60 -7.47
CA LEU A 252 -10.93 -18.08 -6.93
C LEU A 252 -9.80 -19.14 -6.81
N GLN A 253 -10.00 -20.38 -7.27
CA GLN A 253 -8.91 -21.36 -7.39
C GLN A 253 -8.00 -21.08 -8.59
N SER A 254 -8.49 -20.38 -9.61
CA SER A 254 -7.67 -19.94 -10.74
C SER A 254 -6.65 -18.88 -10.33
N PHE A 255 -5.40 -19.05 -10.76
CA PHE A 255 -4.31 -18.11 -10.45
C PHE A 255 -4.54 -16.73 -11.07
N VAL A 256 -5.08 -16.68 -12.28
CA VAL A 256 -5.47 -15.43 -12.98
C VAL A 256 -6.56 -14.69 -12.21
N ALA A 257 -7.57 -15.42 -11.69
CA ALA A 257 -8.64 -14.82 -10.89
C ALA A 257 -8.12 -14.26 -9.55
N GLN A 258 -7.11 -14.89 -8.94
CA GLN A 258 -6.46 -14.38 -7.74
C GLN A 258 -5.68 -13.08 -8.00
N GLU A 259 -4.96 -13.01 -9.13
CA GLU A 259 -4.19 -11.82 -9.55
C GLU A 259 -5.09 -10.63 -9.90
N ALA A 260 -6.18 -10.87 -10.64
CA ALA A 260 -7.20 -9.87 -10.90
C ALA A 260 -7.85 -9.37 -9.59
N PHE A 261 -8.24 -10.28 -8.69
CA PHE A 261 -8.84 -9.91 -7.40
C PHE A 261 -7.86 -9.15 -6.50
N TYR A 262 -6.57 -9.50 -6.49
CA TYR A 262 -5.53 -8.74 -5.80
C TYR A 262 -5.37 -7.34 -6.37
N SER A 263 -5.41 -7.19 -7.69
CA SER A 263 -5.30 -5.89 -8.38
C SER A 263 -6.45 -4.96 -7.98
N LEU A 264 -7.68 -5.48 -7.88
CA LEU A 264 -8.84 -4.75 -7.38
C LEU A 264 -8.69 -4.33 -5.90
N ILE A 265 -8.14 -5.21 -5.05
CA ILE A 265 -7.84 -4.91 -3.64
C ILE A 265 -6.80 -3.79 -3.54
N ALA A 266 -5.73 -3.85 -4.35
CA ALA A 266 -4.68 -2.85 -4.38
C ALA A 266 -5.21 -1.47 -4.85
N ALA A 267 -6.06 -1.46 -5.89
CA ALA A 267 -6.71 -0.24 -6.38
C ALA A 267 -7.62 0.40 -5.30
N ARG A 268 -8.47 -0.38 -4.63
CA ARG A 268 -9.32 0.12 -3.53
C ARG A 268 -8.51 0.62 -2.33
N PHE A 269 -7.41 -0.05 -1.98
CA PHE A 269 -6.52 0.43 -0.94
C PHE A 269 -5.81 1.74 -1.32
N LEU A 270 -5.40 1.89 -2.58
CA LEU A 270 -4.84 3.14 -3.08
C LEU A 270 -5.88 4.27 -3.04
N ALA A 271 -7.12 4.02 -3.45
CA ALA A 271 -8.23 4.98 -3.38
C ALA A 271 -8.47 5.46 -1.93
N PHE A 272 -8.55 4.53 -0.97
CA PHE A 272 -8.64 4.85 0.47
C PHE A 272 -7.46 5.72 0.96
N CYS A 273 -6.25 5.46 0.47
CA CYS A 273 -5.08 6.28 0.80
C CYS A 273 -5.13 7.68 0.17
N THR A 274 -5.62 7.82 -1.07
CA THR A 274 -5.72 9.12 -1.76
C THR A 274 -6.82 10.00 -1.18
N GLU A 275 -7.98 9.44 -0.83
CA GLU A 275 -9.08 10.18 -0.16
C GLU A 275 -8.67 10.79 1.18
N ALA A 276 -7.70 10.19 1.88
CA ALA A 276 -7.25 10.68 3.17
C ALA A 276 -6.48 12.01 3.10
N GLY A 277 -5.98 12.41 1.92
CA GLY A 277 -5.32 13.71 1.69
C GLY A 277 -3.93 13.89 2.30
N ASP A 278 -3.65 13.31 3.48
CA ASP A 278 -2.32 13.23 4.08
C ASP A 278 -2.12 12.05 5.04
N ARG A 279 -0.86 11.91 5.49
CA ARG A 279 -0.40 10.80 6.35
C ARG A 279 -1.11 10.76 7.70
N ASP A 280 -1.38 11.91 8.31
CA ASP A 280 -1.85 11.96 9.68
C ASP A 280 -3.39 11.84 9.72
N ALA A 281 -4.08 12.34 8.69
CA ALA A 281 -5.46 12.00 8.38
C ALA A 281 -5.63 10.50 8.01
N LEU A 282 -4.73 9.90 7.22
CA LEU A 282 -4.75 8.46 6.92
C LEU A 282 -4.56 7.61 8.19
N ARG A 283 -3.63 8.01 9.06
CA ARG A 283 -3.45 7.40 10.39
C ARG A 283 -4.69 7.56 11.26
N ALA A 284 -5.37 8.71 11.20
CA ALA A 284 -6.62 8.95 11.94
C ALA A 284 -7.75 8.03 11.44
N ARG A 285 -7.96 7.90 10.12
CA ARG A 285 -8.94 6.96 9.52
C ARG A 285 -8.64 5.51 9.89
N LEU A 286 -7.38 5.09 9.80
CA LEU A 286 -6.95 3.75 10.23
C LEU A 286 -7.13 3.52 11.75
N ALA A 287 -7.01 4.55 12.58
CA ALA A 287 -7.25 4.47 14.02
C ALA A 287 -8.73 4.56 14.41
N GLU A 288 -9.57 5.18 13.59
CA GLU A 288 -11.01 5.26 13.78
C GLU A 288 -11.68 3.89 13.65
N HIS A 289 -11.29 3.10 12.64
CA HIS A 289 -11.66 1.68 12.53
C HIS A 289 -11.28 0.86 13.78
N VAL A 290 -10.14 1.14 14.41
CA VAL A 290 -9.77 0.47 15.67
C VAL A 290 -10.69 0.86 16.83
N ARG A 291 -11.22 2.09 16.85
CA ARG A 291 -12.18 2.55 17.85
C ARG A 291 -13.59 1.97 17.61
N SER A 292 -14.03 1.83 16.36
CA SER A 292 -15.31 1.20 16.04
C SER A 292 -15.30 -0.32 16.32
N ALA A 293 -14.18 -1.00 16.04
CA ALA A 293 -13.96 -2.39 16.43
C ALA A 293 -13.83 -2.57 17.95
N GLY A 294 -13.14 -1.65 18.64
CA GLY A 294 -12.89 -1.67 20.08
C GLY A 294 -14.10 -1.46 20.99
N ASN A 295 -15.28 -1.18 20.42
CA ASN A 295 -16.55 -1.14 21.15
C ASN A 295 -17.17 -2.54 21.37
N ARG A 296 -16.48 -3.62 20.95
CA ARG A 296 -16.74 -4.99 21.39
C ARG A 296 -15.86 -5.26 22.62
N THR A 297 -16.47 -5.73 23.71
CA THR A 297 -15.79 -5.82 25.01
C THR A 297 -14.68 -6.88 25.02
N PRO A 298 -13.65 -6.75 25.89
CA PRO A 298 -12.53 -7.70 25.96
C PRO A 298 -12.90 -9.14 26.37
N ALA A 299 -14.17 -9.42 26.64
CA ALA A 299 -14.67 -10.75 26.94
C ALA A 299 -14.72 -11.66 25.70
N ASP A 300 -14.99 -11.10 24.51
CA ASP A 300 -15.20 -11.89 23.29
C ASP A 300 -13.87 -12.34 22.64
N GLU A 301 -12.79 -11.55 22.73
CA GLU A 301 -11.47 -11.94 22.17
C GLU A 301 -10.70 -12.95 23.04
N ALA A 302 -11.13 -13.20 24.28
CA ALA A 302 -10.56 -14.22 25.14
C ALA A 302 -11.10 -15.63 24.85
N ALA A 303 -12.22 -15.74 24.13
CA ALA A 303 -12.80 -17.00 23.71
C ALA A 303 -12.14 -17.52 22.42
N GLY A 304 -10.96 -18.15 22.58
CA GLY A 304 -10.43 -19.01 21.52
C GLY A 304 -11.44 -20.11 21.15
N PRO A 305 -11.36 -20.70 19.94
CA PRO A 305 -12.24 -21.81 19.58
C PRO A 305 -12.08 -22.91 20.62
N LYS A 306 -13.18 -23.26 21.30
CA LYS A 306 -13.18 -24.36 22.26
C LYS A 306 -12.70 -25.61 21.55
N SER A 307 -11.54 -26.13 21.96
CA SER A 307 -11.05 -27.42 21.52
C SER A 307 -12.16 -28.46 21.71
N PRO A 308 -12.36 -29.41 20.78
CA PRO A 308 -13.32 -30.48 21.00
C PRO A 308 -12.92 -31.22 22.28
N THR A 309 -13.78 -31.17 23.29
CA THR A 309 -13.56 -31.86 24.55
C THR A 309 -13.45 -33.35 24.25
N TYR A 310 -12.27 -33.94 24.46
CA TYR A 310 -12.15 -35.39 24.49
C TYR A 310 -13.06 -35.91 25.61
N MET A 311 -14.17 -36.56 25.23
CA MET A 311 -14.98 -37.31 26.18
C MET A 311 -14.11 -38.42 26.75
N SER A 312 -13.82 -38.35 28.05
CA SER A 312 -13.51 -39.56 28.79
C SER A 312 -14.78 -40.42 28.84
N PRO A 313 -14.69 -41.75 28.69
CA PRO A 313 -15.87 -42.61 28.71
C PRO A 313 -16.54 -42.56 30.09
N LEU A 314 -17.84 -42.29 30.12
CA LEU A 314 -18.63 -42.44 31.34
C LEU A 314 -18.81 -43.93 31.68
N PRO A 315 -18.87 -44.29 32.98
CA PRO A 315 -19.21 -45.64 33.41
C PRO A 315 -20.69 -45.96 33.08
N PRO A 316 -21.05 -47.25 32.94
CA PRO A 316 -22.41 -47.65 32.62
C PRO A 316 -23.39 -47.34 33.78
N PRO A 317 -24.65 -46.94 33.49
CA PRO A 317 -25.65 -46.67 34.51
C PRO A 317 -26.22 -47.98 35.11
N PRO A 318 -26.65 -47.97 36.38
CA PRO A 318 -27.35 -49.10 36.99
C PRO A 318 -28.77 -49.24 36.44
N LEU A 319 -29.26 -50.48 36.38
CA LEU A 319 -30.61 -50.83 35.94
C LEU A 319 -31.67 -50.49 37.00
N SER A 320 -32.77 -49.88 36.57
CA SER A 320 -33.98 -49.66 37.36
C SER A 320 -35.25 -50.04 36.55
N PRO A 321 -36.33 -50.50 37.20
CA PRO A 321 -37.44 -51.24 36.57
C PRO A 321 -38.47 -50.36 35.81
N PRO A 322 -39.38 -50.96 35.00
CA PRO A 322 -40.21 -50.24 34.03
C PRO A 322 -41.37 -49.41 34.65
N PRO A 323 -41.91 -48.42 33.90
CA PRO A 323 -42.85 -47.44 34.43
C PRO A 323 -44.30 -47.94 34.53
N SER A 324 -45.03 -47.42 35.52
CA SER A 324 -46.49 -47.50 35.61
C SER A 324 -47.15 -46.25 35.01
N ALA A 325 -48.38 -46.39 34.50
CA ALA A 325 -49.02 -45.40 33.64
C ALA A 325 -49.86 -44.35 34.40
N ALA A 326 -49.79 -43.09 33.96
CA ALA A 326 -50.77 -42.02 34.26
C ALA A 326 -50.86 -41.03 33.08
N PRO A 327 -52.04 -40.45 32.77
CA PRO A 327 -52.28 -39.65 31.56
C PRO A 327 -51.87 -38.15 31.69
N PRO A 328 -51.74 -37.41 30.58
CA PRO A 328 -51.13 -36.08 30.56
C PRO A 328 -52.11 -34.91 30.83
N PRO A 329 -51.64 -33.79 31.41
CA PRO A 329 -52.36 -32.51 31.44
C PRO A 329 -52.13 -31.66 30.17
N ALA A 330 -53.05 -30.73 29.93
CA ALA A 330 -53.21 -29.93 28.70
C ALA A 330 -52.14 -28.84 28.47
N PRO A 331 -51.93 -28.34 27.23
CA PRO A 331 -50.86 -27.41 26.90
C PRO A 331 -51.14 -25.97 27.34
N ALA A 332 -50.19 -25.36 28.03
CA ALA A 332 -50.17 -23.92 28.32
C ALA A 332 -49.58 -23.13 27.13
N ALA A 333 -50.19 -21.98 26.81
CA ALA A 333 -49.80 -21.16 25.66
C ALA A 333 -48.45 -20.45 25.86
N ALA A 334 -47.62 -20.44 24.81
CA ALA A 334 -46.38 -19.68 24.78
C ALA A 334 -46.64 -18.19 24.49
N PRO A 335 -45.93 -17.25 25.14
CA PRO A 335 -46.06 -15.82 24.85
C PRO A 335 -45.37 -15.46 23.52
N ALA A 336 -45.96 -14.51 22.78
CA ALA A 336 -45.44 -14.03 21.50
C ALA A 336 -44.15 -13.18 21.65
N PRO A 337 -43.26 -13.15 20.65
CA PRO A 337 -42.04 -12.34 20.69
C PRO A 337 -42.35 -10.84 20.60
N SER A 338 -41.85 -10.08 21.56
CA SER A 338 -41.92 -8.62 21.56
C SER A 338 -40.86 -8.01 20.65
N TYR A 339 -41.29 -7.37 19.56
CA TYR A 339 -40.40 -6.55 18.74
C TYR A 339 -40.18 -5.18 19.41
N PRO A 340 -38.93 -4.69 19.53
CA PRO A 340 -38.68 -3.32 19.97
C PRO A 340 -39.10 -2.31 18.90
N ALA A 341 -39.71 -1.21 19.34
CA ALA A 341 -40.20 -0.15 18.46
C ALA A 341 -39.07 0.54 17.65
N PRO A 342 -39.35 1.06 16.44
CA PRO A 342 -38.36 1.76 15.64
C PRO A 342 -37.84 3.01 16.34
N ARG A 343 -36.52 3.21 16.31
CA ARG A 343 -35.89 4.45 16.83
C ARG A 343 -36.27 5.66 15.96
N PRO A 344 -36.43 6.86 16.56
CA PRO A 344 -36.60 8.09 15.80
C PRO A 344 -35.35 8.40 14.95
N PRO A 345 -35.50 9.07 13.81
CA PRO A 345 -34.38 9.40 12.94
C PRO A 345 -33.40 10.36 13.61
N SER A 346 -32.13 10.01 13.61
CA SER A 346 -31.03 10.87 14.08
C SER A 346 -30.81 12.05 13.13
N ALA A 347 -30.46 13.21 13.69
CA ALA A 347 -30.10 14.44 12.96
C ALA A 347 -29.03 14.19 11.87
N PRO A 348 -28.99 15.02 10.81
CA PRO A 348 -28.11 14.80 9.66
C PRO A 348 -26.63 14.91 10.05
N GLY A 349 -25.96 13.75 10.12
CA GLY A 349 -24.51 13.65 10.20
C GLY A 349 -23.83 14.00 8.87
N ALA A 350 -22.52 14.27 8.95
CA ALA A 350 -21.68 14.57 7.79
C ALA A 350 -21.80 13.53 6.66
N PRO A 351 -21.58 13.92 5.38
CA PRO A 351 -21.72 13.01 4.24
C PRO A 351 -20.87 11.75 4.43
N ARG A 352 -21.55 10.60 4.46
CA ARG A 352 -20.93 9.28 4.55
C ARG A 352 -20.11 9.05 3.26
N PRO A 353 -18.86 8.55 3.34
CA PRO A 353 -18.08 8.23 2.15
C PRO A 353 -18.79 7.18 1.28
N PRO A 354 -18.56 7.16 -0.04
CA PRO A 354 -19.25 6.27 -0.96
C PRO A 354 -19.05 4.78 -0.59
N PRO A 355 -20.05 3.92 -0.85
CA PRO A 355 -19.98 2.51 -0.47
C PRO A 355 -18.93 1.77 -1.32
N GLY A 356 -17.72 1.62 -0.79
CA GLY A 356 -16.67 0.82 -1.44
C GLY A 356 -15.23 1.05 -0.96
N THR A 357 -14.93 2.20 -0.35
CA THR A 357 -13.56 2.57 0.08
C THR A 357 -13.28 2.36 1.57
N ASP A 358 -14.14 1.65 2.29
CA ASP A 358 -13.94 1.35 3.72
C ASP A 358 -12.83 0.30 3.96
N ILE A 359 -12.01 0.54 4.99
CA ILE A 359 -10.88 -0.32 5.38
C ILE A 359 -11.34 -1.72 5.80
N ASP A 360 -12.51 -1.85 6.42
CA ASP A 360 -13.13 -3.14 6.76
C ASP A 360 -13.40 -3.99 5.51
N THR A 361 -13.88 -3.35 4.43
CA THR A 361 -14.15 -4.02 3.15
C THR A 361 -12.85 -4.52 2.51
N ILE A 362 -11.78 -3.72 2.56
CA ILE A 362 -10.46 -4.08 2.06
C ILE A 362 -9.86 -5.24 2.88
N LEU A 363 -9.94 -5.18 4.22
CA LEU A 363 -9.46 -6.25 5.10
C LEU A 363 -10.23 -7.57 4.89
N GLY A 364 -11.55 -7.50 4.66
CA GLY A 364 -12.39 -8.65 4.30
C GLY A 364 -12.00 -9.26 2.95
N ALA A 365 -11.75 -8.45 1.93
CA ALA A 365 -11.29 -8.91 0.62
C ALA A 365 -9.90 -9.56 0.68
N VAL A 366 -8.95 -8.98 1.43
CA VAL A 366 -7.62 -9.57 1.69
C VAL A 366 -7.74 -10.93 2.39
N ARG A 367 -8.67 -11.07 3.34
CA ARG A 367 -8.95 -12.36 4.00
C ARG A 367 -9.46 -13.39 2.99
N LYS A 368 -10.45 -13.04 2.15
CA LYS A 368 -11.01 -13.94 1.12
C LYS A 368 -9.94 -14.41 0.13
N LEU A 369 -9.05 -13.50 -0.31
CA LEU A 369 -7.92 -13.85 -1.17
C LEU A 369 -6.93 -14.81 -0.50
N ARG A 370 -6.60 -14.61 0.78
CA ARG A 370 -5.76 -15.55 1.53
C ARG A 370 -6.38 -16.94 1.66
N GLU A 371 -7.67 -17.02 1.95
CA GLU A 371 -8.41 -18.30 2.03
C GLU A 371 -8.37 -19.04 0.67
N ALA A 372 -8.51 -18.31 -0.44
CA ALA A 372 -8.34 -18.85 -1.78
C ALA A 372 -6.91 -19.35 -2.10
N LEU A 373 -5.87 -18.60 -1.72
CA LEU A 373 -4.47 -19.01 -1.89
C LEU A 373 -4.15 -20.31 -1.15
N VAL A 374 -4.66 -20.46 0.09
CA VAL A 374 -4.52 -21.71 0.86
C VAL A 374 -5.27 -22.86 0.19
N ALA A 375 -6.50 -22.64 -0.27
CA ALA A 375 -7.29 -23.66 -0.95
C ALA A 375 -6.63 -24.13 -2.26
N ALA A 376 -6.02 -23.21 -3.01
CA ALA A 376 -5.25 -23.50 -4.22
C ALA A 376 -3.83 -24.05 -3.95
N LYS A 377 -3.39 -24.12 -2.68
CA LYS A 377 -2.03 -24.49 -2.25
C LYS A 377 -0.92 -23.67 -2.96
N ARG A 378 -1.22 -22.43 -3.33
CA ARG A 378 -0.32 -21.57 -4.11
C ARG A 378 0.81 -21.05 -3.20
N THR A 379 2.06 -21.23 -3.64
CA THR A 379 3.27 -20.97 -2.83
C THR A 379 4.34 -20.14 -3.55
N ASP A 380 3.97 -19.51 -4.66
CA ASP A 380 4.83 -18.71 -5.52
C ASP A 380 5.08 -17.29 -4.99
N ASP A 381 5.82 -16.50 -5.79
CA ASP A 381 6.18 -15.11 -5.50
C ASP A 381 4.96 -14.22 -5.31
N PHE A 382 3.92 -14.41 -6.12
CA PHE A 382 2.64 -13.73 -5.97
C PHE A 382 1.98 -14.03 -4.62
N ALA A 383 1.91 -15.31 -4.20
CA ALA A 383 1.37 -15.65 -2.90
C ALA A 383 2.14 -14.93 -1.76
N ALA A 384 3.47 -14.93 -1.81
CA ALA A 384 4.28 -14.22 -0.82
C ALA A 384 4.06 -12.70 -0.82
N GLN A 385 3.93 -12.08 -1.99
CA GLN A 385 3.57 -10.66 -2.12
C GLN A 385 2.20 -10.37 -1.47
N VAL A 386 1.17 -11.16 -1.77
CA VAL A 386 -0.17 -11.01 -1.18
C VAL A 386 -0.11 -11.11 0.34
N TYR A 387 0.62 -12.09 0.88
CA TYR A 387 0.75 -12.24 2.32
C TYR A 387 1.57 -11.10 2.96
N LEU A 388 2.63 -10.59 2.33
CA LEU A 388 3.38 -9.42 2.81
C LEU A 388 2.52 -8.16 2.83
N PHE A 389 1.71 -7.95 1.77
CA PHE A 389 0.72 -6.89 1.74
C PHE A 389 -0.31 -7.04 2.88
N ALA A 390 -0.87 -8.24 3.09
CA ALA A 390 -1.80 -8.52 4.17
C ALA A 390 -1.19 -8.26 5.57
N VAL A 391 0.08 -8.59 5.76
CA VAL A 391 0.83 -8.27 6.98
C VAL A 391 0.94 -6.77 7.18
N ARG A 392 1.47 -6.04 6.19
CA ARG A 392 1.70 -4.59 6.28
C ARG A 392 0.40 -3.81 6.48
N LEU A 393 -0.64 -4.12 5.70
CA LEU A 393 -1.98 -3.52 5.83
C LEU A 393 -2.58 -3.82 7.21
N GLY A 394 -2.59 -5.09 7.62
CA GLY A 394 -3.13 -5.50 8.90
C GLY A 394 -2.44 -4.84 10.08
N ILE A 395 -1.11 -4.68 10.03
CA ILE A 395 -0.35 -3.97 11.08
C ILE A 395 -0.79 -2.51 11.16
N LEU A 396 -0.86 -1.79 10.03
CA LEU A 396 -1.28 -0.38 10.01
C LEU A 396 -2.70 -0.19 10.59
N ALA A 397 -3.65 -1.00 10.15
CA ALA A 397 -5.02 -1.06 10.68
C ALA A 397 -5.12 -1.65 12.10
N ALA A 398 -4.00 -2.11 12.70
CA ALA A 398 -3.93 -2.90 13.94
C ALA A 398 -4.80 -4.19 13.97
N HIS A 399 -5.33 -4.62 12.83
CA HIS A 399 -6.25 -5.75 12.71
C HIS A 399 -5.48 -7.10 12.78
N ARG A 400 -5.31 -7.62 14.00
CA ARG A 400 -4.48 -8.80 14.29
C ARG A 400 -4.91 -10.06 13.53
N ALA A 401 -6.21 -10.25 13.32
CA ALA A 401 -6.72 -11.38 12.54
C ALA A 401 -6.29 -11.36 11.06
N THR A 402 -5.89 -10.21 10.51
CA THR A 402 -5.29 -10.13 9.17
C THR A 402 -3.80 -10.42 9.20
N TYR A 403 -2.99 -9.73 10.02
CA TYR A 403 -1.53 -9.85 9.91
C TYR A 403 -0.95 -11.08 10.62
N TYR A 404 -1.45 -11.47 11.80
CA TYR A 404 -0.80 -12.52 12.59
C TYR A 404 -0.85 -13.89 11.90
N PRO A 405 -1.99 -14.38 11.37
CA PRO A 405 -1.98 -15.63 10.60
C PRO A 405 -1.20 -15.52 9.27
N SER A 406 -1.12 -14.31 8.69
CA SER A 406 -0.33 -14.04 7.49
C SER A 406 1.18 -14.16 7.75
N LEU A 407 1.67 -13.63 8.88
CA LEU A 407 3.05 -13.81 9.35
C LEU A 407 3.38 -15.29 9.56
N LEU A 408 2.50 -16.03 10.22
CA LEU A 408 2.71 -17.47 10.45
C LEU A 408 2.75 -18.26 9.13
N HIS A 409 1.88 -17.93 8.15
CA HIS A 409 1.88 -18.60 6.86
C HIS A 409 3.14 -18.28 6.03
N LEU A 410 3.58 -17.00 6.00
CA LEU A 410 4.84 -16.60 5.37
C LEU A 410 6.03 -17.37 5.94
N LEU A 411 6.14 -17.44 7.27
CA LEU A 411 7.32 -17.99 7.93
C LEU A 411 7.32 -19.53 8.00
N ARG A 412 6.15 -20.18 8.07
CA ARG A 412 6.02 -21.64 8.25
C ARG A 412 5.69 -22.41 6.98
N VAL A 413 5.12 -21.76 5.96
CA VAL A 413 4.70 -22.42 4.70
C VAL A 413 5.48 -21.86 3.51
N LEU A 414 5.43 -20.54 3.29
CA LEU A 414 6.04 -19.96 2.09
C LEU A 414 7.57 -19.91 2.16
N HIS A 415 8.16 -19.59 3.31
CA HIS A 415 9.63 -19.56 3.44
C HIS A 415 10.27 -20.93 3.23
N PRO A 416 9.78 -22.05 3.82
CA PRO A 416 10.30 -23.37 3.47
C PRO A 416 10.03 -23.80 2.02
N ALA A 417 8.91 -23.37 1.41
CA ALA A 417 8.55 -23.78 0.05
C ALA A 417 9.33 -23.06 -1.06
N ARG A 418 9.53 -21.74 -0.94
CA ARG A 418 10.17 -20.90 -1.99
C ARG A 418 11.43 -20.15 -1.57
N ASN A 419 11.90 -20.30 -0.33
CA ASN A 419 13.00 -19.51 0.25
C ASN A 419 12.81 -17.99 0.11
N LEU A 420 11.94 -17.39 0.94
CA LEU A 420 11.84 -15.91 1.04
C LEU A 420 13.24 -15.28 1.15
N THR A 421 13.45 -14.13 0.50
CA THR A 421 14.73 -13.42 0.57
C THR A 421 15.07 -13.06 2.03
N ARG A 422 16.37 -12.91 2.32
CA ARG A 422 16.84 -12.52 3.66
C ARG A 422 16.15 -11.26 4.21
N LEU A 423 15.77 -10.32 3.34
CA LEU A 423 15.06 -9.11 3.73
C LEU A 423 13.60 -9.39 4.12
N GLU A 424 12.83 -10.11 3.30
CA GLU A 424 11.44 -10.48 3.62
C GLU A 424 11.35 -11.34 4.89
N HIS A 425 12.27 -12.30 5.02
CA HIS A 425 12.35 -13.16 6.19
C HIS A 425 12.67 -12.34 7.44
N ALA A 426 13.69 -11.47 7.39
CA ALA A 426 14.04 -10.62 8.52
C ALA A 426 12.92 -9.62 8.89
N GLU A 427 12.21 -9.07 7.91
CA GLU A 427 11.06 -8.20 8.11
C GLU A 427 9.91 -8.95 8.81
N ALA A 428 9.44 -10.06 8.22
CA ALA A 428 8.31 -10.82 8.76
C ALA A 428 8.63 -11.44 10.13
N ALA A 429 9.82 -12.01 10.31
CA ALA A 429 10.25 -12.51 11.62
C ALA A 429 10.39 -11.38 12.65
N GLY A 430 10.86 -10.20 12.23
CA GLY A 430 10.92 -9.01 13.07
C GLY A 430 9.54 -8.57 13.57
N TYR A 431 8.54 -8.50 12.69
CA TYR A 431 7.16 -8.20 13.08
C TYR A 431 6.58 -9.27 14.01
N LEU A 432 6.85 -10.56 13.79
CA LEU A 432 6.37 -11.64 14.67
C LEU A 432 6.97 -11.55 16.08
N VAL A 433 8.28 -11.28 16.19
CA VAL A 433 8.96 -11.04 17.47
C VAL A 433 8.40 -9.81 18.19
N LEU A 434 8.13 -8.73 17.46
CA LEU A 434 7.58 -7.50 18.02
C LEU A 434 6.12 -7.64 18.46
N ASP A 435 5.26 -8.37 17.73
CA ASP A 435 3.88 -8.65 18.17
C ASP A 435 3.90 -9.44 19.49
N ALA A 436 4.69 -10.51 19.56
CA ALA A 436 4.84 -11.30 20.78
C ALA A 436 5.37 -10.46 21.95
N ALA A 437 6.45 -9.68 21.73
CA ALA A 437 7.05 -8.85 22.78
C ALA A 437 6.11 -7.74 23.28
N CYS A 438 5.42 -7.04 22.37
CA CYS A 438 4.59 -5.90 22.72
C CYS A 438 3.26 -6.32 23.35
N ARG A 439 2.71 -7.49 22.99
CA ARG A 439 1.46 -8.03 23.54
C ARG A 439 1.64 -8.94 24.75
N ALA A 440 2.86 -9.40 25.04
CA ALA A 440 3.13 -10.25 26.21
C ALA A 440 2.55 -9.63 27.50
N ARG A 441 1.71 -10.39 28.21
CA ARG A 441 1.39 -10.03 29.60
C ARG A 441 2.64 -10.30 30.44
N GLU A 442 3.02 -9.35 31.30
CA GLU A 442 4.18 -9.52 32.17
C GLU A 442 4.03 -10.78 33.05
N PRO A 443 5.14 -11.47 33.37
CA PRO A 443 6.53 -11.00 33.28
C PRO A 443 7.36 -11.55 32.10
N SER A 444 6.81 -12.40 31.23
CA SER A 444 7.64 -13.21 30.31
C SER A 444 7.73 -12.66 28.89
N LEU A 445 8.94 -12.23 28.49
CA LEU A 445 9.32 -11.99 27.08
C LEU A 445 9.92 -13.23 26.41
N ALA A 446 9.88 -14.41 27.05
CA ALA A 446 10.59 -15.62 26.60
C ALA A 446 10.18 -16.07 25.18
N GLU A 447 8.90 -15.94 24.82
CA GLU A 447 8.42 -16.26 23.47
C GLU A 447 9.11 -15.39 22.40
N ALA A 448 9.20 -14.07 22.62
CA ALA A 448 9.84 -13.15 21.70
C ALA A 448 11.34 -13.45 21.53
N PHE A 449 12.05 -13.80 22.62
CA PHE A 449 13.44 -14.22 22.55
C PHE A 449 13.63 -15.59 21.86
N ALA A 450 12.70 -16.54 22.07
CA ALA A 450 12.70 -17.83 21.38
C ALA A 450 12.50 -17.66 19.87
N LEU A 451 11.49 -16.88 19.46
CA LEU A 451 11.22 -16.54 18.05
C LEU A 451 12.42 -15.81 17.40
N ARG A 452 13.03 -14.86 18.12
CA ARG A 452 14.25 -14.17 17.65
C ARG A 452 15.40 -15.15 17.40
N ARG A 453 15.60 -16.11 18.31
CA ARG A 453 16.64 -17.16 18.18
C ARG A 453 16.32 -18.12 17.03
N GLN A 454 15.06 -18.56 16.91
CA GLN A 454 14.57 -19.46 15.86
C GLN A 454 14.81 -18.90 14.46
N HIS A 455 14.56 -17.61 14.25
CA HIS A 455 14.75 -16.95 12.95
C HIS A 455 16.12 -16.26 12.79
N GLY A 456 17.07 -16.46 13.71
CA GLY A 456 18.46 -15.99 13.57
C GLY A 456 18.66 -14.47 13.63
N LEU A 457 17.66 -13.72 14.11
CA LEU A 457 17.64 -12.25 14.13
C LEU A 457 18.72 -11.67 15.07
N GLY A 458 19.84 -11.26 14.48
CA GLY A 458 20.98 -10.63 15.17
C GLY A 458 22.29 -11.41 15.17
N ARG A 459 22.44 -12.46 14.34
CA ARG A 459 23.72 -13.20 14.21
C ARG A 459 24.76 -12.55 13.26
N ARG A 460 24.34 -11.61 12.40
CA ARG A 460 25.22 -10.73 11.60
C ARG A 460 24.50 -9.38 11.46
N GLY A 461 25.25 -8.27 11.60
CA GLY A 461 24.68 -6.92 11.69
C GLY A 461 24.01 -6.47 10.40
N GLY A 462 22.67 -6.46 10.41
CA GLY A 462 21.84 -5.84 9.38
C GLY A 462 20.80 -4.98 10.09
N ALA A 463 20.60 -3.75 9.61
CA ALA A 463 19.92 -2.67 10.36
C ALA A 463 18.55 -3.03 10.98
N GLY A 464 17.79 -3.94 10.38
CA GLY A 464 16.50 -4.39 10.92
C GLY A 464 16.61 -5.26 12.18
N ALA A 465 17.72 -5.99 12.37
CA ALA A 465 17.93 -6.84 13.55
C ALA A 465 18.28 -6.01 14.80
N ASP A 466 18.98 -4.90 14.60
CA ASP A 466 19.40 -3.98 15.68
C ASP A 466 18.19 -3.22 16.25
N GLN A 467 17.28 -2.79 15.37
CA GLN A 467 15.99 -2.20 15.75
C GLN A 467 15.17 -3.13 16.66
N VAL A 468 14.95 -4.39 16.26
CA VAL A 468 14.18 -5.36 17.08
C VAL A 468 14.87 -5.61 18.43
N HIS A 469 16.20 -5.69 18.45
CA HIS A 469 16.95 -5.85 19.69
C HIS A 469 16.80 -4.63 20.62
N ALA A 470 16.82 -3.40 20.08
CA ALA A 470 16.65 -2.18 20.86
C ALA A 470 15.24 -2.08 21.49
N VAL A 471 14.18 -2.48 20.76
CA VAL A 471 12.82 -2.56 21.32
C VAL A 471 12.74 -3.59 22.45
N LEU A 472 13.32 -4.79 22.25
CA LEU A 472 13.34 -5.82 23.29
C LEU A 472 14.09 -5.36 24.54
N ARG A 473 15.21 -4.66 24.39
CA ARG A 473 15.97 -4.08 25.52
C ARG A 473 15.14 -3.04 26.27
N ALA A 474 14.49 -2.12 25.55
CA ALA A 474 13.61 -1.12 26.16
C ALA A 474 12.47 -1.75 26.97
N LEU A 475 11.90 -2.87 26.51
CA LEU A 475 10.87 -3.61 27.23
C LEU A 475 11.39 -4.35 28.46
N VAL A 476 12.55 -5.01 28.38
CA VAL A 476 13.20 -5.70 29.51
C VAL A 476 13.56 -4.72 30.63
N ASP A 477 14.14 -3.58 30.29
CA ASP A 477 14.62 -2.60 31.25
C ASP A 477 13.52 -1.64 31.74
N HIS A 478 12.28 -1.79 31.24
CA HIS A 478 11.18 -0.81 31.33
C HIS A 478 11.60 0.63 30.98
N ASN A 479 12.60 0.77 30.11
CA ASN A 479 13.28 2.04 29.85
C ASN A 479 12.46 2.91 28.89
N TRP A 480 11.63 3.79 29.46
CA TRP A 480 10.78 4.73 28.72
C TRP A 480 11.54 5.70 27.81
N VAL A 481 12.77 6.10 28.16
CA VAL A 481 13.56 7.03 27.34
C VAL A 481 14.07 6.31 26.08
N LEU A 482 14.63 5.12 26.25
CA LEU A 482 15.03 4.26 25.13
C LEU A 482 13.82 3.86 24.27
N TRP A 483 12.69 3.54 24.90
CA TRP A 483 11.43 3.20 24.21
C TRP A 483 11.00 4.29 23.23
N ARG A 484 10.92 5.56 23.67
CA ARG A 484 10.60 6.69 22.79
C ARG A 484 11.61 6.86 21.66
N THR A 485 12.90 6.89 22.01
CA THR A 485 14.01 7.07 21.05
C THR A 485 13.99 5.99 19.96
N VAL A 486 13.73 4.74 20.32
CA VAL A 486 13.62 3.62 19.37
C VAL A 486 12.34 3.71 18.56
N ARG A 487 11.19 4.04 19.17
CA ARG A 487 9.90 4.18 18.46
C ARG A 487 9.99 5.21 17.33
N ASP A 488 10.70 6.30 17.56
CA ASP A 488 10.84 7.39 16.59
C ASP A 488 11.92 7.09 15.50
N GLY A 489 12.75 6.06 15.71
CA GLY A 489 13.80 5.59 14.79
C GLY A 489 13.51 4.26 14.05
N VAL A 490 12.33 3.65 14.26
CA VAL A 490 11.86 2.47 13.52
C VAL A 490 10.86 2.85 12.43
N ASP A 491 10.61 1.94 11.48
CA ASP A 491 9.57 2.15 10.47
C ASP A 491 8.15 2.18 11.07
N GLY A 492 7.20 2.66 10.27
CA GLY A 492 5.81 2.83 10.68
C GLY A 492 5.09 1.54 11.09
N TYR A 493 5.50 0.37 10.59
CA TYR A 493 4.91 -0.92 10.95
C TYR A 493 5.40 -1.36 12.32
N LYS A 494 6.73 -1.27 12.57
CA LYS A 494 7.32 -1.54 13.89
C LYS A 494 6.79 -0.60 14.96
N ALA A 495 6.72 0.70 14.67
CA ALA A 495 6.14 1.70 15.57
C ALA A 495 4.65 1.39 15.90
N ARG A 496 3.89 0.89 14.93
CA ARG A 496 2.48 0.51 15.13
C ARG A 496 2.31 -0.76 15.98
N LEU A 497 3.20 -1.74 15.86
CA LEU A 497 3.25 -2.88 16.78
C LEU A 497 3.62 -2.44 18.20
N MET A 498 4.64 -1.58 18.33
CA MET A 498 5.07 -1.00 19.60
C MET A 498 3.93 -0.29 20.34
N ALA A 499 3.05 0.42 19.64
CA ALA A 499 1.93 1.14 20.26
C ALA A 499 1.06 0.28 21.22
N SER A 500 0.97 -1.03 21.00
CA SER A 500 0.26 -1.96 21.92
C SER A 500 0.90 -2.07 23.31
N ALA A 501 2.21 -1.85 23.43
CA ALA A 501 2.96 -1.83 24.68
C ALA A 501 3.13 -0.42 25.26
N GLU A 502 2.76 0.65 24.54
CA GLU A 502 3.00 2.01 25.03
C GLU A 502 2.26 2.31 26.35
N PRO A 503 1.01 1.85 26.59
CA PRO A 503 0.33 2.12 27.87
C PRO A 503 1.05 1.53 29.10
N ARG A 504 1.54 0.28 29.02
CA ARG A 504 2.30 -0.34 30.13
C ARG A 504 3.64 0.38 30.38
N MET A 505 4.32 0.79 29.30
CA MET A 505 5.59 1.52 29.38
C MET A 505 5.39 2.91 29.97
N ARG A 506 4.30 3.61 29.59
CA ARG A 506 3.92 4.91 30.16
C ARG A 506 3.53 4.79 31.63
N ALA A 507 2.80 3.74 32.02
CA ALA A 507 2.46 3.47 33.41
C ALA A 507 3.71 3.25 34.28
N HIS A 508 4.75 2.57 33.77
CA HIS A 508 6.03 2.44 34.48
C HIS A 508 6.74 3.80 34.60
N ALA A 509 6.76 4.62 33.54
CA ALA A 509 7.31 5.97 33.59
C ALA A 509 6.61 6.84 34.65
N LEU A 510 5.27 6.81 34.72
CA LEU A 510 4.49 7.53 35.73
C LEU A 510 4.80 7.06 37.15
N LYS A 511 5.00 5.74 37.37
CA LYS A 511 5.47 5.22 38.68
C LYS A 511 6.86 5.75 39.06
N ALA A 512 7.77 5.92 38.08
CA ALA A 512 9.08 6.53 38.32
C ALA A 512 8.96 8.03 38.67
N PHE A 513 8.12 8.79 37.95
CA PHE A 513 7.77 10.17 38.31
C PHE A 513 7.23 10.27 39.73
N GLY A 514 6.28 9.38 40.08
CA GLY A 514 5.68 9.25 41.42
C GLY A 514 6.66 9.01 42.56
N ARG A 515 7.85 8.46 42.28
CA ARG A 515 8.90 8.21 43.26
C ARG A 515 9.93 9.34 43.33
N ALA A 516 10.32 9.89 42.18
CA ALA A 516 11.45 10.80 42.04
C ALA A 516 11.12 12.29 42.23
N TYR A 517 9.87 12.73 41.97
CA TYR A 517 9.51 14.14 41.98
C TYR A 517 8.50 14.47 43.09
N LEU A 518 8.62 15.66 43.68
CA LEU A 518 7.61 16.24 44.58
C LEU A 518 6.53 16.96 43.77
N SER A 519 6.95 17.74 42.77
CA SER A 519 6.08 18.39 41.78
C SER A 519 6.84 18.61 40.47
N VAL A 520 6.08 18.80 39.39
CA VAL A 520 6.59 19.11 38.03
C VAL A 520 5.62 20.08 37.34
N SER A 521 6.06 20.84 36.34
CA SER A 521 5.11 21.55 35.48
C SER A 521 4.33 20.57 34.60
N ARG A 522 3.05 20.88 34.33
CA ARG A 522 2.18 20.07 33.46
C ARG A 522 2.82 19.87 32.09
N ALA A 523 3.28 20.96 31.46
CA ALA A 523 3.91 20.93 30.14
C ALA A 523 5.20 20.08 30.09
N PHE A 524 5.94 19.95 31.19
CA PHE A 524 7.08 19.02 31.27
C PHE A 524 6.59 17.58 31.35
N LEU A 525 5.64 17.28 32.23
CA LEU A 525 5.10 15.92 32.39
C LEU A 525 4.50 15.41 31.08
N GLU A 526 3.57 16.16 30.46
CA GLU A 526 2.90 15.83 29.20
C GLU A 526 3.92 15.53 28.09
N ARG A 527 4.94 16.38 27.94
CA ARG A 527 6.03 16.19 26.96
C ARG A 527 6.87 14.94 27.26
N GLN A 528 7.11 14.62 28.53
CA GLN A 528 7.91 13.46 28.89
C GLN A 528 7.15 12.14 28.72
N VAL A 529 5.84 12.09 29.00
CA VAL A 529 5.05 10.85 28.91
C VAL A 529 4.23 10.72 27.62
N MET A 530 4.21 11.75 26.78
CA MET A 530 3.53 11.79 25.47
C MET A 530 2.02 11.51 25.55
N ALA A 531 1.37 12.12 26.53
CA ALA A 531 -0.08 12.11 26.72
C ALA A 531 -0.49 13.44 27.36
N THR A 532 -1.71 13.93 27.08
CA THR A 532 -2.21 15.16 27.71
C THR A 532 -2.57 14.91 29.17
N TRP A 533 -2.65 15.96 29.97
CA TRP A 533 -3.10 15.86 31.36
C TRP A 533 -4.51 15.26 31.50
N GLN A 534 -5.38 15.46 30.50
CA GLN A 534 -6.71 14.87 30.46
C GLN A 534 -6.63 13.36 30.26
N ASP A 535 -5.91 12.89 29.25
CA ASP A 535 -5.67 11.46 28.99
C ASP A 535 -5.00 10.79 30.19
N LEU A 536 -4.03 11.46 30.81
CA LEU A 536 -3.31 10.96 31.98
C LEU A 536 -4.21 10.74 33.20
N ARG A 537 -5.23 11.59 33.41
CA ARG A 537 -6.22 11.36 34.47
C ARG A 537 -7.27 10.31 34.07
N ALA A 538 -7.69 10.27 32.81
CA ALA A 538 -8.68 9.32 32.32
C ALA A 538 -8.14 7.87 32.24
N ASP A 539 -7.02 7.67 31.55
CA ASP A 539 -6.48 6.34 31.23
C ASP A 539 -5.70 5.71 32.39
N TYR A 540 -5.09 6.51 33.26
CA TYR A 540 -4.18 6.05 34.33
C TYR A 540 -4.68 6.36 35.75
N GLY A 541 -5.82 7.04 35.89
CA GLY A 541 -6.41 7.37 37.19
C GLY A 541 -5.51 8.24 38.08
N LEU A 542 -4.68 9.12 37.50
CA LEU A 542 -3.73 9.94 38.28
C LEU A 542 -4.47 10.90 39.22
N GLY A 543 -4.44 10.59 40.51
CA GLY A 543 -4.96 11.44 41.60
C GLY A 543 -4.06 12.60 42.02
N TRP A 544 -3.04 12.96 41.23
CA TRP A 544 -2.15 14.09 41.50
C TRP A 544 -2.88 15.42 41.24
N PRO A 545 -2.98 16.35 42.21
CA PRO A 545 -3.64 17.63 41.98
C PRO A 545 -2.80 18.56 41.09
N LEU A 546 -3.49 19.39 40.31
CA LEU A 546 -2.92 20.44 39.46
C LEU A 546 -3.22 21.80 40.10
N VAL A 547 -2.17 22.56 40.42
CA VAL A 547 -2.25 23.90 41.03
C VAL A 547 -1.30 24.82 40.27
N ASP A 548 -1.80 25.93 39.72
CA ASP A 548 -1.01 26.94 38.99
C ASP A 548 -0.04 26.34 37.95
N ASP A 549 -0.59 25.48 37.08
CA ASP A 549 0.12 24.69 36.04
C ASP A 549 1.18 23.70 36.56
N LYS A 550 1.31 23.51 37.88
CA LYS A 550 2.16 22.49 38.51
C LYS A 550 1.34 21.28 38.97
N VAL A 551 1.79 20.10 38.54
CA VAL A 551 1.31 18.82 39.03
C VAL A 551 2.03 18.50 40.33
N ILE A 552 1.28 18.38 41.43
CA ILE A 552 1.82 18.01 42.74
C ILE A 552 1.77 16.48 42.86
N ILE A 553 2.94 15.85 42.88
CA ILE A 553 3.10 14.40 42.84
C ILE A 553 3.18 13.81 44.26
N ARG A 554 3.87 14.50 45.18
CA ARG A 554 3.98 14.11 46.59
C ARG A 554 3.84 15.33 47.50
N ILE A 555 2.92 15.24 48.46
CA ILE A 555 2.76 16.25 49.52
C ILE A 555 3.64 15.84 50.71
N ILE A 556 4.70 16.61 50.97
CA ILE A 556 5.48 16.44 52.20
C ILE A 556 4.63 16.98 53.35
N HIS A 557 4.11 16.07 54.17
CA HIS A 557 3.58 16.44 55.48
C HIS A 557 4.78 16.65 56.39
N ALA A 558 4.90 17.83 57.00
CA ALA A 558 5.90 18.06 58.03
C ALA A 558 5.64 17.08 59.18
N ARG A 559 6.69 16.41 59.66
CA ARG A 559 6.62 15.69 60.94
C ARG A 559 6.56 16.75 62.04
N SER A 560 5.39 16.88 62.66
CA SER A 560 5.17 17.56 63.93
C SER A 560 5.90 16.84 65.06
#